data_AF-A0A0A2AHQ5-F1
#
_entry.id   AF-A0A0A2AHQ5-F1
#
_cell.length_a   1.000
_cell.length_b   1.000
_cell.length_c   1.000
_cell.angle_alpha   90.00
_cell.angle_beta   90.00
_cell.angle_gamma   90.00
#
_symmetry.space_group_name_H-M   'P 1'
#
loop_
_entity.id
_entity.type
_entity.pdbx_description
1 polymer ?
#
loop_
_entity_poly.entity_id
_entity_poly.type
_entity_poly.pdbx_seq_one_letter_code
_entity_poly.pdbx_strand_id
1 'polypeptide(L)'
;MSDLDEIPSLKVFDFIKKNKKLSIPLVCEQYEFKYYLNSLNNLKWLGSMISPYSFLEKKSLNLMRKESSKFKKIKNAGYHFTSLGGEKLLKSKIESWGHQEFNIDEIKNNLKHNLLTGRDVFYRLGISRNKIIDIEKDKIFDMKIKKILSNYNQLQIKTTIKENLFDVIFYRYIQLKIYISLVKKNPLRAIFKLKNIFSKNLSKFF
;
A
#
# COMPACT_ATOMS: atom_id res chain seq x y z
N MET A 1 -0.81 9.49 17.74
CA MET A 1 -2.09 9.08 17.11
C MET A 1 -1.75 8.35 15.82
N SER A 2 -2.51 7.31 15.50
CA SER A 2 -2.29 6.43 14.36
C SER A 2 -3.64 5.97 13.82
N ASP A 3 -3.71 5.70 12.53
CA ASP A 3 -4.87 5.00 11.96
C ASP A 3 -4.90 3.56 12.52
N LEU A 4 -6.09 2.97 12.62
CA LEU A 4 -6.28 1.63 13.22
C LEU A 4 -5.53 0.53 12.44
N ASP A 5 -5.37 0.73 11.14
CA ASP A 5 -4.67 -0.17 10.23
C ASP A 5 -3.13 0.00 10.27
N GLU A 6 -2.60 0.93 11.08
CA GLU A 6 -1.17 1.17 11.27
C GLU A 6 -0.72 0.75 12.67
N ILE A 7 0.16 -0.25 12.74
CA ILE A 7 0.62 -0.88 13.99
C ILE A 7 2.13 -0.65 14.15
N PRO A 8 2.56 0.28 15.02
CA PRO A 8 3.97 0.48 15.34
C PRO A 8 4.62 -0.77 15.95
N SER A 9 5.88 -1.02 15.59
CA SER A 9 6.68 -2.09 16.21
C SER A 9 6.99 -1.77 17.68
N LEU A 10 7.08 -2.81 18.52
CA LEU A 10 7.48 -2.66 19.93
C LEU A 10 8.83 -1.92 20.10
N LYS A 11 9.75 -2.10 19.16
CA LYS A 11 11.08 -1.44 19.14
C LYS A 11 10.97 0.08 19.15
N VAL A 12 9.88 0.62 18.60
CA VAL A 12 9.63 2.07 18.57
C VAL A 12 9.45 2.60 19.99
N PHE A 13 8.73 1.88 20.85
CA PHE A 13 8.53 2.28 22.23
C PHE A 13 9.81 2.20 23.05
N ASP A 14 10.65 1.18 22.81
CA ASP A 14 11.96 1.07 23.44
C ASP A 14 12.87 2.24 23.02
N PHE A 15 12.83 2.62 21.73
CA PHE A 15 13.56 3.78 21.22
C PHE A 15 13.11 5.07 21.91
N ILE A 16 11.80 5.29 22.05
CA ILE A 16 11.26 6.50 22.71
C ILE A 16 11.65 6.51 24.20
N LYS A 17 11.51 5.39 24.91
CA LYS A 17 11.85 5.29 26.34
C LYS A 17 13.31 5.63 26.61
N LYS A 18 14.22 5.21 25.72
CA LYS A 18 15.65 5.56 25.79
C LYS A 18 15.88 7.04 25.48
N ASN A 19 15.13 7.60 24.53
CA ASN A 19 15.24 8.99 24.09
C ASN A 19 14.17 9.87 24.76
N LYS A 20 14.30 10.06 26.09
CA LYS A 20 13.30 10.71 26.96
C LYS A 20 12.86 12.13 26.55
N LYS A 21 13.60 12.82 25.68
CA LYS A 21 13.29 14.18 25.21
C LYS A 21 13.27 14.24 23.69
N LEU A 22 12.10 13.97 23.11
CA LEU A 22 11.84 14.27 21.70
C LEU A 22 11.46 15.75 21.56
N SER A 23 12.21 16.51 20.76
CA SER A 23 11.88 17.90 20.42
C SER A 23 11.12 18.03 19.09
N ILE A 24 11.27 17.04 18.21
CA ILE A 24 10.63 16.98 16.89
C ILE A 24 9.88 15.67 16.70
N PRO A 25 8.86 15.64 15.82
CA PRO A 25 8.16 14.40 15.47
C PRO A 25 9.08 13.36 14.84
N LEU A 26 8.71 12.10 15.06
CA LEU A 26 9.25 10.93 14.40
C LEU A 26 8.15 10.22 13.61
N VAL A 27 8.53 9.63 12.48
CA VAL A 27 7.64 8.88 11.60
C VAL A 27 8.05 7.42 11.59
N CYS A 28 7.10 6.52 11.79
CA CYS A 28 7.32 5.09 11.63
C CYS A 28 7.33 4.74 10.14
N GLU A 29 8.48 4.30 9.63
CA GLU A 29 8.58 3.66 8.32
C GLU A 29 8.15 2.19 8.46
N GLN A 30 6.97 1.88 7.94
CA GLN A 30 6.26 0.61 8.11
C GLN A 30 6.23 -0.22 6.83
N TYR A 31 6.07 -1.53 6.98
CA TYR A 31 5.78 -2.45 5.88
C TYR A 31 4.28 -2.41 5.57
N GLU A 32 3.91 -1.96 4.37
CA GLU A 32 2.52 -1.92 3.92
C GLU A 32 2.14 -3.23 3.23
N PHE A 33 1.07 -3.84 3.75
CA PHE A 33 0.41 -5.01 3.22
C PHE A 33 -0.95 -4.61 2.66
N LYS A 34 -1.27 -5.16 1.50
CA LYS A 34 -2.48 -4.80 0.76
C LYS A 34 -3.28 -6.04 0.40
N TYR A 35 -4.58 -5.99 0.65
CA TYR A 35 -5.58 -7.03 0.33
C TYR A 35 -5.51 -8.31 1.17
N TYR A 36 -4.31 -8.84 1.39
CA TYR A 36 -4.04 -10.01 2.22
C TYR A 36 -2.91 -9.71 3.22
N LEU A 37 -2.90 -10.42 4.34
CA LEU A 37 -1.95 -10.20 5.45
C LEU A 37 -0.49 -10.45 5.04
N ASN A 38 -0.26 -11.23 3.99
CA ASN A 38 1.06 -11.58 3.47
C ASN A 38 1.34 -11.03 2.05
N SER A 39 0.56 -10.05 1.60
CA SER A 39 0.73 -9.40 0.29
C SER A 39 1.40 -8.03 0.48
N LEU A 40 2.72 -8.01 0.44
CA LEU A 40 3.56 -6.83 0.69
C LEU A 40 3.56 -5.90 -0.53
N ASN A 41 3.12 -4.66 -0.34
CA ASN A 41 3.02 -3.62 -1.37
C ASN A 41 4.16 -2.59 -1.29
N ASN A 42 4.53 -2.16 -0.08
CA ASN A 42 5.55 -1.12 0.12
C ASN A 42 6.41 -1.42 1.35
N LEU A 43 7.73 -1.27 1.20
CA LEU A 43 8.70 -1.47 2.28
C LEU A 43 8.88 -0.22 3.17
N LYS A 44 8.50 0.94 2.67
CA LYS A 44 8.82 2.25 3.26
C LYS A 44 7.59 3.14 3.40
N TRP A 45 6.47 2.57 3.80
CA TRP A 45 5.25 3.34 4.05
C TRP A 45 5.47 4.29 5.23
N LEU A 46 5.13 5.56 5.05
CA LEU A 46 5.21 6.55 6.13
C LEU A 46 3.89 6.52 6.88
N GLY A 47 3.83 5.70 7.94
CA GLY A 47 2.63 5.51 8.74
C GLY A 47 2.66 6.35 10.01
N SER A 48 2.45 5.67 11.14
CA SER A 48 2.23 6.29 12.44
C SER A 48 3.26 7.36 12.80
N MET A 49 2.80 8.47 13.37
CA MET A 49 3.65 9.54 13.87
C MET A 49 3.67 9.60 15.38
N ILE A 50 4.86 9.84 15.92
CA ILE A 50 5.11 10.06 17.35
C ILE A 50 5.63 11.48 17.50
N SER A 51 5.01 12.26 18.37
CA SER A 51 5.35 13.66 18.53
C SER A 51 5.23 14.06 19.99
N PRO A 52 6.11 14.92 20.51
CA PRO A 52 5.89 15.54 21.81
C PRO A 52 4.61 16.38 21.77
N TYR A 53 3.85 16.35 22.86
CA TYR A 53 2.58 17.06 22.96
C TYR A 53 2.73 18.58 22.66
N SER A 54 3.81 19.19 23.13
CA SER A 54 4.14 20.60 22.88
C SER A 54 4.30 20.98 21.40
N PHE A 55 4.61 20.00 20.53
CA PHE A 55 4.65 20.21 19.09
C PHE A 55 3.27 20.04 18.46
N LEU A 56 2.47 19.08 18.95
CA LEU A 56 1.10 18.84 18.49
C LEU A 56 0.19 20.04 18.75
N GLU A 57 0.35 20.72 19.89
CA GLU A 57 -0.45 21.92 20.21
C GLU A 57 -0.23 23.07 19.21
N LYS A 58 0.94 23.13 18.58
CA LYS A 58 1.33 24.24 17.70
C LYS A 58 1.08 23.95 16.22
N LYS A 59 0.61 22.75 15.87
CA LYS A 59 0.54 22.32 14.48
C LYS A 59 -0.67 21.43 14.18
N SER A 60 -1.34 21.72 13.06
CA SER A 60 -2.42 20.87 12.57
C SER A 60 -1.94 19.46 12.24
N LEU A 61 -2.67 18.45 12.70
CA LEU A 61 -2.42 17.03 12.38
C LEU A 61 -2.41 16.77 10.88
N ASN A 62 -3.28 17.45 10.12
CA ASN A 62 -3.31 17.34 8.65
C ASN A 62 -2.03 17.87 8.01
N LEU A 63 -1.51 18.99 8.52
CA LEU A 63 -0.25 19.55 8.04
C LEU A 63 0.91 18.60 8.39
N MET A 64 0.93 18.04 9.60
CA MET A 64 1.93 17.04 9.97
C MET A 64 1.92 15.82 9.05
N ARG A 65 0.74 15.31 8.69
CA ARG A 65 0.61 14.17 7.76
C ARG A 65 1.19 14.51 6.38
N LYS A 66 0.89 15.70 5.85
CA LYS A 66 1.44 16.19 4.57
C LYS A 66 2.96 16.33 4.60
N GLU A 67 3.51 16.68 5.76
CA GLU A 67 4.94 16.91 5.96
C GLU A 67 5.69 15.72 6.53
N SER A 68 5.04 14.56 6.66
CA SER A 68 5.63 13.32 7.20
C SER A 68 6.97 12.96 6.57
N SER A 69 7.13 13.20 5.27
CA SER A 69 8.39 12.95 4.56
C SER A 69 9.58 13.79 5.04
N LYS A 70 9.32 14.95 5.66
CA LYS A 70 10.33 15.89 6.18
C LYS A 70 10.84 15.52 7.57
N PHE A 71 10.10 14.71 8.33
CA PHE A 71 10.48 14.33 9.68
C PHE A 71 11.45 13.15 9.69
N LYS A 72 12.13 12.96 10.83
CA LYS A 72 13.05 11.84 11.03
C LYS A 72 12.26 10.53 11.07
N LYS A 73 12.76 9.53 10.33
CA LYS A 73 12.11 8.23 10.16
C LYS A 73 12.77 7.19 11.07
N ILE A 74 11.95 6.38 11.74
CA ILE A 74 12.38 5.15 12.38
C ILE A 74 12.15 4.04 11.36
N LYS A 75 13.22 3.36 10.94
CA LYS A 75 13.14 2.27 9.96
C LYS A 75 12.59 0.99 10.58
N ASN A 76 11.91 0.17 9.77
CA ASN A 76 11.35 -1.13 10.18
C ASN A 76 10.47 -0.99 11.44
N ALA A 77 9.65 0.06 11.47
CA ALA A 77 8.97 0.57 12.65
C ALA A 77 7.51 0.16 12.74
N GLY A 78 7.13 -0.95 12.08
CA GLY A 78 5.80 -1.52 12.20
C GLY A 78 5.21 -1.97 10.87
N TYR A 79 3.88 -2.03 10.86
CA TYR A 79 3.09 -2.67 9.81
C TYR A 79 1.90 -1.80 9.48
N HIS A 80 1.56 -1.69 8.21
CA HIS A 80 0.35 -1.02 7.73
C HIS A 80 -0.47 -2.02 6.92
N PHE A 81 -1.72 -2.26 7.29
CA PHE A 81 -2.55 -3.28 6.66
C PHE A 81 -3.76 -2.65 5.97
N THR A 82 -3.62 -2.30 4.70
CA THR A 82 -4.67 -1.59 3.98
C THR A 82 -5.55 -2.49 3.14
N SER A 83 -6.86 -2.20 3.15
CA SER A 83 -7.87 -2.85 2.31
C SER A 83 -7.87 -4.39 2.43
N LEU A 84 -7.66 -4.90 3.65
CA LEU A 84 -7.70 -6.33 3.94
C LEU A 84 -9.07 -6.95 3.64
N GLY A 85 -9.06 -8.26 3.39
CA GLY A 85 -10.27 -9.06 3.21
C GLY A 85 -10.35 -9.85 1.91
N GLY A 86 -9.25 -9.86 1.15
CA GLY A 86 -9.13 -10.59 -0.10
C GLY A 86 -10.12 -10.14 -1.18
N GLU A 87 -10.34 -11.02 -2.15
CA GLU A 87 -11.16 -10.75 -3.33
C GLU A 87 -12.58 -10.26 -2.97
N LYS A 88 -13.27 -10.95 -2.05
CA LYS A 88 -14.68 -10.68 -1.74
C LYS A 88 -14.87 -9.27 -1.18
N LEU A 89 -14.12 -8.92 -0.13
CA LEU A 89 -14.23 -7.59 0.48
C LEU A 89 -13.68 -6.50 -0.41
N LEU A 90 -12.65 -6.79 -1.22
CA LEU A 90 -12.16 -5.84 -2.21
C LEU A 90 -13.21 -5.54 -3.28
N LYS A 91 -13.92 -6.56 -3.78
CA LYS A 91 -15.01 -6.38 -4.76
C LYS A 91 -16.12 -5.50 -4.18
N SER A 92 -16.61 -5.82 -2.98
CA SER A 92 -17.63 -4.99 -2.30
C SER A 92 -17.15 -3.56 -2.06
N LYS A 93 -15.86 -3.38 -1.72
CA LYS A 93 -15.25 -2.07 -1.53
C LYS A 93 -15.23 -1.25 -2.83
N ILE A 94 -14.89 -1.88 -3.97
CA ILE A 94 -14.89 -1.22 -5.29
C ILE A 94 -16.32 -0.82 -5.69
N GLU A 95 -17.29 -1.70 -5.49
CA GLU A 95 -18.70 -1.44 -5.81
C GLU A 95 -19.28 -0.30 -4.96
N SER A 96 -18.81 -0.15 -3.72
CA SER A 96 -19.25 0.90 -2.79
C SER A 96 -18.53 2.24 -2.98
N TRP A 97 -17.48 2.30 -3.80
CA TRP A 97 -16.72 3.54 -3.99
C TRP A 97 -17.46 4.54 -4.88
N GLY A 98 -17.37 5.83 -4.52
CA GLY A 98 -17.82 6.92 -5.40
C GLY A 98 -17.03 7.03 -6.70
N HIS A 99 -15.86 6.37 -6.78
CA HIS A 99 -15.02 6.25 -7.97
C HIS A 99 -15.56 5.19 -8.95
N GLN A 100 -16.67 5.52 -9.61
CA GLN A 100 -17.33 4.64 -10.59
C GLN A 100 -16.44 4.31 -11.79
N GLU A 101 -15.36 5.05 -12.04
CA GLU A 101 -14.40 4.73 -13.09
C GLU A 101 -13.68 3.39 -12.90
N PHE A 102 -13.59 2.89 -11.67
CA PHE A 102 -13.00 1.59 -11.36
C PHE A 102 -14.04 0.47 -11.16
N ASN A 103 -15.32 0.83 -11.14
CA ASN A 103 -16.41 -0.14 -11.04
C ASN A 103 -16.79 -0.66 -12.44
N ILE A 104 -15.84 -1.32 -13.09
CA ILE A 104 -16.03 -1.98 -14.38
C ILE A 104 -15.84 -3.49 -14.24
N ASP A 105 -16.53 -4.25 -15.08
CA ASP A 105 -16.55 -5.70 -14.98
C ASP A 105 -15.17 -6.31 -15.27
N GLU A 106 -14.36 -5.71 -16.14
CA GLU A 106 -12.99 -6.16 -16.37
C GLU A 106 -12.14 -6.12 -15.09
N ILE A 107 -12.30 -5.11 -14.24
CA ILE A 107 -11.58 -5.04 -12.95
C ILE A 107 -12.11 -6.12 -12.01
N LYS A 108 -13.43 -6.18 -11.82
CA LYS A 108 -14.08 -7.10 -10.87
C LYS A 108 -13.82 -8.57 -11.22
N ASN A 109 -13.90 -8.93 -12.50
CA ASN A 109 -13.75 -10.30 -12.98
C ASN A 109 -12.30 -10.79 -12.94
N ASN A 110 -11.32 -9.87 -12.96
CA ASN A 110 -9.90 -10.22 -12.93
C ASN A 110 -9.25 -10.03 -11.55
N LEU A 111 -10.01 -9.63 -10.51
CA LEU A 111 -9.47 -9.39 -9.16
C LEU A 111 -8.67 -10.58 -8.65
N LYS A 112 -9.25 -11.79 -8.66
CA LYS A 112 -8.59 -12.99 -8.17
C LYS A 112 -7.25 -13.23 -8.84
N HIS A 113 -7.24 -13.23 -10.18
CA HIS A 113 -6.02 -13.47 -10.95
C HIS A 113 -4.96 -12.43 -10.62
N ASN A 114 -5.31 -11.13 -10.66
CA ASN A 114 -4.38 -10.05 -10.35
C ASN A 114 -3.85 -10.10 -8.90
N LEU A 115 -4.68 -10.48 -7.93
CA LEU A 115 -4.26 -10.66 -6.54
C LEU A 115 -3.24 -11.79 -6.39
N LEU A 116 -3.47 -12.93 -7.06
CA LEU A 116 -2.59 -14.10 -6.97
C LEU A 116 -1.29 -13.97 -7.80
N THR A 117 -1.28 -13.11 -8.82
CA THR A 117 -0.07 -12.76 -9.59
C THR A 117 0.67 -11.53 -9.02
N GLY A 118 0.09 -10.90 -7.99
CA GLY A 118 0.60 -9.69 -7.34
C GLY A 118 0.43 -8.42 -8.18
N ARG A 119 -0.33 -8.44 -9.28
CA ARG A 119 -0.55 -7.25 -10.11
C ARG A 119 -1.46 -6.22 -9.46
N ASP A 120 -1.38 -4.99 -9.98
CA ASP A 120 -2.32 -3.94 -9.61
C ASP A 120 -3.72 -4.26 -10.15
N VAL A 121 -4.66 -4.48 -9.24
CA VAL A 121 -6.06 -4.79 -9.56
C VAL A 121 -6.76 -3.69 -10.36
N PHE A 122 -6.25 -2.46 -10.33
CA PHE A 122 -6.81 -1.30 -11.04
C PHE A 122 -6.08 -0.98 -12.35
N TYR A 123 -5.17 -1.84 -12.79
CA TYR A 123 -4.43 -1.68 -14.05
C TYR A 123 -3.68 -0.34 -14.16
N ARG A 124 -3.24 0.25 -13.05
CA ARG A 124 -2.53 1.54 -13.07
C ARG A 124 -1.09 1.35 -13.58
N LEU A 125 -0.64 2.30 -14.39
CA LEU A 125 0.72 2.33 -14.93
C LEU A 125 1.75 2.63 -13.83
N GLY A 126 2.93 2.00 -13.94
CA GLY A 126 4.07 2.25 -13.05
C GLY A 126 3.95 1.66 -11.64
N ILE A 127 2.89 0.91 -11.35
CA ILE A 127 2.73 0.22 -10.07
C ILE A 127 3.51 -1.10 -10.10
N SER A 128 4.33 -1.29 -9.06
CA SER A 128 5.07 -2.54 -8.87
C SER A 128 4.14 -3.65 -8.38
N ARG A 129 4.53 -4.91 -8.60
CA ARG A 129 3.76 -6.02 -8.07
C ARG A 129 3.90 -6.13 -6.56
N ASN A 130 2.83 -6.56 -5.91
CA ASN A 130 2.88 -7.01 -4.53
C ASN A 130 3.72 -8.28 -4.45
N LYS A 131 4.57 -8.37 -3.43
CA LYS A 131 5.34 -9.57 -3.13
C LYS A 131 4.57 -10.39 -2.10
N ILE A 132 4.34 -11.67 -2.39
CA ILE A 132 3.79 -12.58 -1.40
C ILE A 132 4.92 -13.04 -0.48
N ILE A 133 4.74 -12.85 0.82
CA ILE A 133 5.72 -13.21 1.84
C ILE A 133 5.24 -14.44 2.63
N ASP A 134 6.18 -15.20 3.16
CA ASP A 134 5.92 -16.29 4.10
C ASP A 134 5.98 -15.71 5.51
N ILE A 135 4.85 -15.70 6.22
CA ILE A 135 4.74 -15.09 7.55
C ILE A 135 5.72 -15.73 8.55
N GLU A 136 5.97 -17.04 8.43
CA GLU A 136 6.81 -17.78 9.35
C GLU A 136 8.29 -17.65 8.98
N LYS A 137 8.63 -17.76 7.69
CA LYS A 137 10.04 -17.78 7.24
C LYS A 137 10.64 -16.39 7.06
N ASP A 138 9.87 -15.41 6.61
CA ASP A 138 10.41 -14.08 6.36
C ASP A 138 10.70 -13.32 7.67
N LYS A 139 11.78 -12.53 7.65
CA LYS A 139 12.24 -11.72 8.80
C LYS A 139 11.58 -10.34 8.86
N ILE A 140 10.33 -10.23 8.42
CA ILE A 140 9.57 -8.96 8.39
C ILE A 140 8.77 -8.79 9.68
N PHE A 141 8.07 -9.84 10.10
CA PHE A 141 7.23 -9.80 11.30
C PHE A 141 8.04 -10.15 12.55
N ASP A 142 7.77 -9.45 13.65
CA ASP A 142 8.21 -9.88 14.97
C ASP A 142 7.38 -11.09 15.46
N MET A 143 7.89 -11.80 16.46
CA MET A 143 7.29 -13.05 16.95
C MET A 143 5.84 -12.86 17.44
N LYS A 144 5.52 -11.70 18.03
CA LYS A 144 4.18 -11.43 18.55
C LYS A 144 3.21 -11.23 17.40
N ILE A 145 3.60 -10.48 16.39
CA ILE A 145 2.80 -10.27 15.18
C ILE A 145 2.64 -11.57 14.40
N LYS A 146 3.70 -12.38 14.24
CA LYS A 146 3.59 -13.72 13.61
C LYS A 146 2.49 -14.57 14.25
N LYS A 147 2.51 -14.67 15.59
CA LYS A 147 1.50 -15.43 16.35
C LYS A 147 0.08 -14.89 16.17
N ILE A 148 -0.09 -13.58 16.00
CA ILE A 148 -1.42 -13.00 15.73
C ILE A 148 -1.85 -13.35 14.31
N LEU A 149 -0.99 -13.15 13.32
CA LEU A 149 -1.30 -13.34 11.90
C LEU A 149 -1.58 -14.81 11.55
N SER A 150 -0.92 -15.76 12.22
CA SER A 150 -1.13 -17.20 12.02
C SER A 150 -2.54 -17.68 12.42
N ASN A 151 -3.26 -16.91 13.25
CA ASN A 151 -4.67 -17.20 13.57
C ASN A 151 -5.63 -16.83 12.42
N TYR A 152 -5.16 -16.12 11.39
CA TYR A 152 -5.98 -15.61 10.28
C TYR A 152 -5.56 -16.21 8.94
N ASN A 153 -5.42 -17.53 8.87
CA ASN A 153 -4.99 -18.27 7.68
C ASN A 153 -5.88 -18.04 6.44
N GLN A 154 -7.16 -17.68 6.64
CA GLN A 154 -8.10 -17.35 5.58
C GLN A 154 -7.80 -16.00 4.90
N LEU A 155 -7.03 -15.12 5.55
CA LEU A 155 -6.61 -13.82 5.03
C LEU A 155 -5.18 -13.84 4.48
N GLN A 156 -4.65 -15.03 4.18
CA GLN A 156 -3.33 -15.23 3.62
C GLN A 156 -3.42 -15.88 2.24
N ILE A 157 -2.57 -15.43 1.32
CA ILE A 157 -2.40 -16.07 0.01
C ILE A 157 -1.53 -17.32 0.21
N LYS A 158 -2.10 -18.48 -0.10
CA LYS A 158 -1.43 -19.79 0.01
C LYS A 158 -0.79 -20.25 -1.30
N THR A 159 -1.29 -19.76 -2.43
CA THR A 159 -0.82 -20.12 -3.76
C THR A 159 -0.65 -18.88 -4.62
N THR A 160 0.37 -18.87 -5.46
CA THR A 160 0.59 -17.82 -6.44
C THR A 160 0.43 -18.38 -7.85
N ILE A 161 0.07 -17.50 -8.78
CA ILE A 161 0.01 -17.85 -10.20
C ILE A 161 1.26 -17.31 -10.88
N LYS A 162 1.97 -18.17 -11.59
CA LYS A 162 3.03 -17.76 -12.51
C LYS A 162 2.39 -17.44 -13.85
N GLU A 163 2.49 -16.19 -14.26
CA GLU A 163 1.91 -15.74 -15.52
C GLU A 163 2.65 -16.31 -16.72
N ASN A 164 1.88 -16.66 -17.75
CA ASN A 164 2.38 -16.96 -19.08
C ASN A 164 2.35 -15.70 -19.97
N LEU A 165 2.78 -15.83 -21.23
CA LEU A 165 2.80 -14.72 -22.18
C LEU A 165 1.39 -14.17 -22.48
N PHE A 166 0.38 -15.04 -22.53
CA PHE A 166 -1.01 -14.65 -22.77
C PHE A 166 -1.55 -13.78 -21.63
N ASP A 167 -1.30 -14.14 -20.38
CA ASP A 167 -1.69 -13.36 -19.20
C ASP A 167 -1.11 -11.94 -19.26
N VAL A 168 0.16 -11.84 -19.66
CA VAL A 168 0.85 -10.55 -19.82
C VAL A 168 0.19 -9.69 -20.90
N ILE A 169 -0.05 -10.27 -22.08
CA ILE A 169 -0.68 -9.58 -23.21
C ILE A 169 -2.11 -9.15 -22.84
N PHE A 170 -2.89 -10.06 -22.28
CA PHE A 170 -4.27 -9.83 -21.88
C PHE A 170 -4.38 -8.70 -20.84
N TYR A 171 -3.50 -8.70 -19.83
CA TYR A 171 -3.45 -7.60 -18.86
C TYR A 171 -3.15 -6.26 -19.51
N ARG A 172 -2.20 -6.22 -20.46
CA ARG A 172 -1.85 -4.98 -21.19
C ARG A 172 -2.99 -4.50 -22.07
N TYR A 173 -3.72 -5.42 -22.70
CA TYR A 173 -4.92 -5.11 -23.48
C TYR A 173 -6.00 -4.45 -22.61
N ILE A 174 -6.34 -5.03 -21.46
CA ILE A 174 -7.30 -4.43 -20.52
C ILE A 174 -6.81 -3.06 -20.03
N GLN A 175 -5.53 -2.97 -19.65
CA GLN A 175 -4.92 -1.71 -19.24
C GLN A 175 -5.07 -0.62 -20.31
N LEU A 176 -4.81 -0.95 -21.58
CA LEU A 176 -4.96 -0.02 -22.69
C LEU A 176 -6.43 0.43 -22.85
N LYS A 177 -7.39 -0.50 -22.81
CA LYS A 177 -8.83 -0.18 -22.87
C LYS A 177 -9.25 0.79 -21.78
N ILE A 178 -8.83 0.54 -20.53
CA ILE A 178 -9.15 1.41 -19.39
C ILE A 178 -8.62 2.83 -19.64
N TYR A 179 -7.37 2.96 -20.09
CA TYR A 179 -6.77 4.26 -20.32
C TYR A 179 -7.40 5.00 -21.52
N ILE A 180 -7.77 4.30 -22.60
CA ILE A 180 -8.53 4.90 -23.70
C ILE A 180 -9.88 5.43 -23.20
N SER A 181 -10.58 4.67 -22.36
CA SER A 181 -11.84 5.11 -21.74
C SER A 181 -11.66 6.36 -20.88
N LEU A 182 -10.59 6.42 -20.07
CA LEU A 182 -10.26 7.60 -19.27
C LEU A 182 -9.93 8.84 -20.11
N VAL A 183 -9.20 8.67 -21.22
CA VAL A 183 -8.90 9.75 -22.18
C VAL A 183 -10.20 10.27 -22.81
N LYS A 184 -11.10 9.38 -23.24
CA LYS A 184 -12.39 9.78 -23.80
C LYS A 184 -13.27 10.55 -22.80
N LYS A 185 -13.28 10.14 -21.52
CA LYS A 185 -14.05 10.83 -20.47
C LYS A 185 -13.46 12.19 -20.06
N ASN A 186 -12.13 12.30 -19.98
CA ASN A 186 -11.47 13.56 -19.61
C ASN A 186 -10.05 13.65 -20.22
N PRO A 187 -9.92 14.18 -21.45
CA PRO A 187 -8.66 14.14 -22.21
C PRO A 187 -7.55 14.96 -21.56
N LEU A 188 -7.86 16.17 -21.08
CA LEU A 188 -6.88 17.06 -20.44
C LEU A 188 -6.26 16.43 -19.18
N ARG A 189 -7.10 15.84 -18.32
CA ARG A 189 -6.64 15.16 -17.10
C ARG A 189 -5.81 13.92 -17.43
N ALA A 190 -6.17 13.18 -18.48
CA ALA A 190 -5.43 12.00 -18.91
C ALA A 190 -4.04 12.36 -19.46
N ILE A 191 -3.92 13.42 -20.28
CA ILE A 191 -2.64 13.92 -20.80
C ILE A 191 -1.72 14.33 -19.65
N PHE A 192 -2.22 15.11 -18.68
CA PHE A 192 -1.45 15.51 -17.51
C PHE A 192 -0.95 14.31 -16.69
N LYS A 193 -1.82 13.30 -16.51
CA LYS A 193 -1.47 12.06 -15.80
C LYS A 193 -0.39 11.26 -16.54
N LEU A 194 -0.48 11.14 -17.86
CA LEU A 194 0.54 10.47 -18.68
C LEU A 194 1.89 11.18 -18.59
N LYS A 195 1.92 12.52 -18.74
CA LYS A 195 3.15 13.33 -18.64
C LYS A 195 3.87 13.11 -17.30
N ASN A 196 3.13 13.05 -16.20
CA ASN A 196 3.67 12.80 -14.85
C ASN A 196 4.22 11.38 -14.65
N ILE A 197 3.68 10.39 -15.35
CA ILE A 197 4.17 9.00 -15.29
C ILE A 197 5.52 8.92 -16.01
N PHE A 198 5.62 9.52 -17.19
CA PHE A 198 6.87 9.53 -17.97
C PHE A 198 7.98 10.32 -17.28
N SER A 199 7.67 11.47 -16.67
CA SER A 199 8.68 12.26 -15.94
C SER A 199 9.25 11.54 -14.71
N LYS A 200 8.41 10.83 -13.93
CA LYS A 200 8.85 10.02 -12.78
C LYS A 200 9.67 8.78 -13.15
N ASN A 201 9.48 8.26 -14.36
CA ASN A 201 10.28 7.14 -14.85
C ASN A 201 11.64 7.62 -15.37
N LEU A 202 11.73 8.80 -16.01
CA LEU A 202 13.02 9.39 -16.40
C LEU A 202 13.92 9.69 -15.19
N SER A 203 13.36 10.21 -14.09
CA SER A 203 14.14 10.49 -12.87
C SER A 203 14.64 9.25 -12.12
N LYS A 204 14.38 8.03 -12.61
CA LYS A 204 15.00 6.79 -12.11
C LYS A 204 16.23 6.38 -12.94
N PHE A 205 16.48 7.05 -14.07
CA PHE A 205 17.59 6.78 -14.99
C PHE A 205 18.66 7.89 -14.98
N PHE A 206 18.49 8.93 -14.16
CA PHE A 206 19.47 9.99 -13.91
C PHE A 206 19.79 10.07 -12.42
#